data_AF-A0A496LSS6-F1
#
_entry.id   AF-A0A496LSS6-F1
#
_cell.length_a   1.000
_cell.length_b   1.000
_cell.length_c   1.000
_cell.angle_alpha   90.00
_cell.angle_beta   90.00
_cell.angle_gamma   90.00
#
_symmetry.space_group_name_H-M   'P 1'
#
loop_
_entity.id
_entity.type
_entity.pdbx_description
1 polymer ?
#
loop_
_entity_poly.entity_id
_entity_poly.type
_entity_poly.pdbx_seq_one_letter_code
_entity_poly.pdbx_strand_id
1 'polypeptide(L)'
;MNKFVKTALAFSLAASVALAGEFPIGDPVEINGMEIAAVYLEPIDMEPKGIDLAPSKADIHLEADIHAIEGNKNGFAAGEWIPYLKVNYELKNLDNGKVKKGTFMPMVAQDGPHYGANLKMDTGVGNYELKFHIENPEKQGF
;
A
#
# COMPACT_ATOMS: atom_id res chain seq x y z
N MET A 1 -12.11 31.11 -41.34
CA MET A 1 -12.59 31.17 -39.94
C MET A 1 -12.45 29.77 -39.35
N ASN A 2 -11.37 29.55 -38.60
CA ASN A 2 -10.96 28.25 -38.09
C ASN A 2 -11.88 27.80 -36.96
N LYS A 3 -12.49 26.62 -37.09
CA LYS A 3 -13.21 25.95 -36.01
C LYS A 3 -12.17 25.30 -35.10
N PHE A 4 -11.92 25.91 -33.94
CA PHE A 4 -11.09 25.34 -32.89
C PHE A 4 -11.77 24.08 -32.33
N VAL A 5 -11.06 22.96 -32.43
CA VAL A 5 -11.36 21.72 -31.73
C VAL A 5 -11.14 21.96 -30.24
N LYS A 6 -12.20 21.79 -29.44
CA LYS A 6 -12.11 21.83 -27.97
C LYS A 6 -11.62 20.46 -27.48
N THR A 7 -10.32 20.33 -27.22
CA THR A 7 -9.79 19.21 -26.47
C THR A 7 -10.19 19.41 -25.00
N ALA A 8 -11.12 18.59 -24.51
CA ALA A 8 -11.41 18.52 -23.08
C ALA A 8 -10.26 17.78 -22.41
N LEU A 9 -9.42 18.52 -21.68
CA LEU A 9 -8.44 17.95 -20.77
C LEU A 9 -9.21 17.51 -19.52
N ALA A 10 -9.50 16.22 -19.41
CA ALA A 10 -10.03 15.64 -18.18
C ALA A 10 -8.90 15.63 -17.14
N PHE A 11 -8.89 16.64 -16.28
CA PHE A 11 -8.05 16.66 -15.08
C PHE A 11 -8.79 15.82 -14.03
N SER A 12 -8.48 14.52 -13.98
CA SER A 12 -8.90 13.67 -12.86
C SER A 12 -8.12 14.13 -11.63
N LEU A 13 -8.71 15.07 -10.88
CA LEU A 13 -8.23 15.44 -9.57
C LEU A 13 -8.63 14.30 -8.61
N ALA A 14 -7.84 13.23 -8.60
CA ALA A 14 -7.86 12.27 -7.51
C ALA A 14 -7.32 13.01 -6.28
N ALA A 15 -8.20 13.68 -5.56
CA ALA A 15 -7.87 14.26 -4.28
C ALA A 15 -7.61 13.10 -3.32
N SER A 16 -6.34 12.80 -3.09
CA SER A 16 -5.90 11.94 -1.99
C SER A 16 -6.37 12.62 -0.71
N VAL A 17 -7.48 12.14 -0.14
CA VAL A 17 -7.93 12.58 1.17
C VAL A 17 -6.89 12.03 2.13
N ALA A 18 -6.00 12.88 2.62
CA ALA A 18 -5.13 12.51 3.74
C ALA A 18 -6.03 12.27 4.95
N LEU A 19 -6.41 11.02 5.18
CA LEU A 19 -6.97 10.59 6.45
C LEU A 19 -5.83 10.58 7.48
N ALA A 20 -6.17 11.01 8.69
CA ALA A 20 -5.31 11.22 9.86
C ALA A 20 -3.86 10.69 9.80
N GLY A 21 -2.95 11.45 9.19
CA GLY A 21 -1.50 11.20 9.27
C GLY A 21 -0.92 10.24 8.24
N GLU A 22 -1.72 9.74 7.29
CA GLU A 22 -1.25 8.93 6.18
C GLU A 22 -0.65 9.78 5.05
N PHE A 23 0.43 9.27 4.48
CA PHE A 23 1.14 9.84 3.36
C PHE A 23 1.14 8.85 2.19
N PRO A 24 0.52 9.20 1.04
CA PRO A 24 0.47 8.31 -0.12
C PRO A 24 1.86 8.10 -0.74
N ILE A 25 2.11 6.90 -1.23
CA ILE A 25 3.33 6.51 -1.94
C ILE A 25 2.98 6.27 -3.41
N GLY A 26 3.19 7.29 -4.24
CA GLY A 26 2.84 7.24 -5.67
C GLY A 26 1.33 7.20 -5.91
N ASP A 27 0.94 6.78 -7.11
CA ASP A 27 -0.47 6.61 -7.50
C ASP A 27 -0.92 5.15 -7.30
N PRO A 28 -2.19 4.90 -6.95
CA PRO A 28 -2.75 3.54 -6.94
C PRO A 28 -2.62 2.84 -8.29
N VAL A 29 -2.48 1.51 -8.25
CA VAL A 29 -2.36 0.67 -9.45
C VAL A 29 -3.53 -0.30 -9.54
N GLU A 30 -4.24 -0.27 -10.66
CA GLU A 30 -5.27 -1.26 -10.98
C GLU A 30 -4.68 -2.46 -11.72
N ILE A 31 -4.78 -3.65 -11.14
CA ILE A 31 -4.30 -4.90 -11.75
C ILE A 31 -5.09 -6.10 -11.22
N ASN A 32 -5.35 -7.08 -12.09
CA ASN A 32 -6.03 -8.34 -11.74
C ASN A 32 -7.41 -8.16 -11.06
N GLY A 33 -8.13 -7.08 -11.38
CA GLY A 33 -9.42 -6.78 -10.76
C GLY A 33 -9.30 -6.27 -9.32
N MET A 34 -8.16 -5.70 -8.96
CA MET A 34 -7.91 -5.03 -7.68
C MET A 34 -7.33 -3.63 -7.92
N GLU A 35 -7.63 -2.70 -7.03
CA GLU A 35 -6.87 -1.47 -6.83
C GLU A 35 -5.87 -1.71 -5.68
N ILE A 36 -4.62 -1.33 -5.90
CA ILE A 36 -3.52 -1.48 -4.94
C ILE A 36 -2.93 -0.10 -4.67
N ALA A 37 -3.09 0.40 -3.45
CA ALA A 37 -2.48 1.63 -2.97
C ALA A 37 -1.41 1.34 -1.91
N ALA A 38 -0.51 2.29 -1.72
CA ALA A 38 0.54 2.24 -0.71
C ALA A 38 0.54 3.55 0.08
N VAL A 39 0.56 3.45 1.40
CA VAL A 39 0.66 4.59 2.31
C VAL A 39 1.71 4.32 3.37
N TYR A 40 2.22 5.38 3.99
CA TYR A 40 2.93 5.27 5.25
C TYR A 40 2.44 6.33 6.25
N LEU A 41 2.63 6.05 7.53
CA LEU A 41 2.27 6.93 8.64
C LEU A 41 3.23 6.73 9.81
N GLU A 42 2.94 7.39 10.95
CA GLU A 42 3.68 7.17 12.19
C GLU A 42 3.61 5.68 12.64
N PRO A 43 4.66 5.13 13.26
CA PRO A 43 4.64 3.76 13.75
C PRO A 43 3.47 3.48 14.70
N ILE A 44 2.73 2.38 14.46
CA ILE A 44 1.56 2.03 15.26
C ILE A 44 1.86 0.94 16.28
N ASP A 45 1.21 1.04 17.45
CA ASP A 45 1.27 -0.01 18.46
C ASP A 45 0.24 -1.11 18.16
N MET A 46 0.70 -2.36 18.11
CA MET A 46 -0.11 -3.49 17.65
C MET A 46 -0.21 -4.61 18.69
N GLU A 47 -1.26 -5.41 18.57
CA GLU A 47 -1.40 -6.68 19.27
C GLU A 47 -1.59 -7.84 18.27
N PRO A 48 -1.08 -9.05 18.56
CA PRO A 48 -0.29 -9.40 19.75
C PRO A 48 1.13 -8.82 19.71
N LYS A 49 1.67 -8.37 20.86
CA LYS A 49 3.07 -7.91 20.96
C LYS A 49 4.08 -8.97 20.51
N GLY A 50 5.18 -8.52 19.91
CA GLY A 50 6.36 -9.35 19.62
C GLY A 50 6.37 -10.00 18.23
N ILE A 51 5.31 -9.83 17.44
CA ILE A 51 5.28 -10.27 16.04
C ILE A 51 5.83 -9.21 15.08
N ASP A 52 5.66 -7.93 15.43
CA ASP A 52 6.18 -6.81 14.66
C ASP A 52 7.25 -6.01 15.43
N LEU A 53 7.95 -5.15 14.71
CA LEU A 53 8.83 -4.15 15.28
C LEU A 53 8.03 -3.18 16.16
N ALA A 54 8.43 -3.07 17.42
CA ALA A 54 7.79 -2.13 18.35
C ALA A 54 7.88 -0.68 17.84
N PRO A 55 6.86 0.16 18.08
CA PRO A 55 6.82 1.55 17.59
C PRO A 55 8.08 2.35 17.95
N SER A 56 8.55 2.20 19.19
CA SER A 56 9.77 2.86 19.71
C SER A 56 11.06 2.53 18.95
N LYS A 57 11.04 1.52 18.07
CA LYS A 57 12.18 1.08 17.26
C LYS A 57 11.95 1.28 15.76
N ALA A 58 10.77 1.74 15.36
CA ALA A 58 10.41 1.99 13.98
C ALA A 58 10.44 3.49 13.66
N ASP A 59 10.53 3.83 12.39
CA ASP A 59 10.45 5.20 11.88
C ASP A 59 9.10 5.47 11.19
N ILE A 60 8.52 4.44 10.55
CA ILE A 60 7.21 4.51 9.90
C ILE A 60 6.41 3.22 10.16
N HIS A 61 5.10 3.30 10.00
CA HIS A 61 4.27 2.18 9.60
C HIS A 61 4.04 2.25 8.09
N LEU A 62 4.25 1.15 7.37
CA LEU A 62 4.09 1.06 5.92
C LEU A 62 2.95 0.09 5.61
N GLU A 63 2.02 0.50 4.75
CA GLU A 63 0.80 -0.26 4.44
C GLU A 63 0.63 -0.51 2.94
N ALA A 64 -0.13 -1.55 2.63
CA ALA A 64 -0.71 -1.85 1.33
C ALA A 64 -2.22 -2.04 1.47
N ASP A 65 -2.97 -1.15 0.82
CA ASP A 65 -4.43 -1.21 0.73
C ASP A 65 -4.82 -1.89 -0.57
N ILE A 66 -5.51 -3.02 -0.45
CA ILE A 66 -5.82 -3.88 -1.59
C ILE A 66 -7.29 -4.22 -1.59
N HIS A 67 -8.01 -3.63 -2.54
CA HIS A 67 -9.47 -3.76 -2.65
C HIS A 67 -9.87 -4.26 -4.03
N ALA A 68 -10.93 -5.04 -4.11
CA ALA A 68 -11.54 -5.41 -5.38
C ALA A 68 -12.07 -4.16 -6.10
N ILE A 69 -11.95 -4.15 -7.43
CA ILE A 69 -12.67 -3.20 -8.30
C ILE A 69 -13.82 -3.91 -9.01
N GLU A 70 -14.65 -3.14 -9.71
CA GLU A 70 -15.77 -3.68 -10.48
C GLU A 70 -15.30 -4.77 -11.47
N GLY A 71 -16.04 -5.89 -11.51
CA GLY A 71 -15.70 -7.02 -12.38
C GLY A 71 -14.59 -7.94 -11.85
N ASN A 72 -14.23 -7.85 -10.57
CA ASN A 72 -13.35 -8.83 -9.93
C ASN A 72 -13.86 -10.26 -10.18
N LYS A 73 -13.00 -11.13 -10.70
CA LYS A 73 -13.37 -12.48 -11.14
C LYS A 73 -13.32 -13.53 -10.04
N ASN A 74 -12.89 -13.16 -8.83
CA ASN A 74 -12.66 -14.07 -7.73
C ASN A 74 -13.80 -14.07 -6.70
N GLY A 75 -14.89 -13.35 -6.98
CA GLY A 75 -16.11 -13.35 -6.17
C GLY A 75 -16.22 -12.19 -5.17
N PHE A 76 -15.26 -11.27 -5.13
CA PHE A 76 -15.30 -10.07 -4.29
C PHE A 76 -16.07 -8.93 -4.96
N ALA A 77 -16.90 -8.23 -4.22
CA ALA A 77 -17.60 -7.04 -4.71
C ALA A 77 -16.67 -5.83 -4.78
N ALA A 78 -17.01 -4.84 -5.61
CA ALA A 78 -16.21 -3.62 -5.73
C ALA A 78 -16.10 -2.91 -4.36
N GLY A 79 -14.88 -2.52 -3.99
CA GLY A 79 -14.55 -1.90 -2.71
C GLY A 79 -14.30 -2.89 -1.56
N GLU A 80 -14.50 -4.20 -1.74
CA GLU A 80 -14.18 -5.17 -0.69
C GLU A 80 -12.67 -5.38 -0.56
N TRP A 81 -12.18 -5.40 0.68
CA TRP A 81 -10.80 -5.76 0.97
C TRP A 81 -10.52 -7.20 0.52
N ILE A 82 -9.33 -7.44 -0.05
CA ILE A 82 -8.91 -8.78 -0.47
C ILE A 82 -8.13 -9.45 0.67
N PRO A 83 -8.71 -10.43 1.38
CA PRO A 83 -8.08 -11.07 2.52
C PRO A 83 -7.11 -12.18 2.07
N TYR A 84 -6.34 -12.71 3.03
CA TYR A 84 -5.46 -13.88 2.86
C TYR A 84 -4.35 -13.75 1.81
N LEU A 85 -4.04 -12.55 1.32
CA LEU A 85 -2.87 -12.35 0.48
C LEU A 85 -1.59 -12.54 1.30
N LYS A 86 -0.52 -12.99 0.64
CA LYS A 86 0.83 -12.88 1.19
C LYS A 86 1.54 -11.72 0.51
N VAL A 87 1.80 -10.67 1.27
CA VAL A 87 2.41 -9.43 0.75
C VAL A 87 3.83 -9.31 1.30
N ASN A 88 4.82 -9.33 0.41
CA ASN A 88 6.20 -8.99 0.74
C ASN A 88 6.56 -7.65 0.12
N TYR A 89 7.45 -6.90 0.76
CA TYR A 89 7.96 -5.64 0.23
C TYR A 89 9.46 -5.72 -0.08
N GLU A 90 9.86 -4.97 -1.11
CA GLU A 90 11.24 -4.59 -1.37
C GLU A 90 11.30 -3.06 -1.47
N LEU A 91 12.09 -2.46 -0.57
CA LEU A 91 12.31 -1.03 -0.50
C LEU A 91 13.77 -0.73 -0.88
N LYS A 92 13.98 -0.12 -2.04
CA LYS A 92 15.31 0.23 -2.57
C LYS A 92 15.53 1.73 -2.44
N ASN A 93 16.52 2.14 -1.66
CA ASN A 93 17.01 3.51 -1.65
C ASN A 93 17.75 3.77 -2.97
N LEU A 94 17.26 4.69 -3.77
CA LEU A 94 17.78 5.00 -5.11
C LEU A 94 19.05 5.86 -5.04
N ASP A 95 19.24 6.61 -3.96
CA ASP A 95 20.38 7.50 -3.78
C ASP A 95 21.66 6.73 -3.40
N ASN A 96 21.51 5.57 -2.74
CA ASN A 96 22.64 4.76 -2.28
C ASN A 96 22.60 3.27 -2.68
N GLY A 97 21.53 2.82 -3.33
CA GLY A 97 21.38 1.45 -3.83
C GLY A 97 21.09 0.37 -2.78
N LYS A 98 21.01 0.71 -1.49
CA LYS A 98 20.70 -0.25 -0.43
C LYS A 98 19.24 -0.71 -0.52
N VAL A 99 19.02 -1.97 -0.17
CA VAL A 99 17.70 -2.61 -0.25
C VAL A 99 17.32 -3.16 1.11
N LYS A 100 16.08 -2.89 1.53
CA LYS A 100 15.41 -3.53 2.67
C LYS A 100 14.28 -4.40 2.15
N LYS A 101 14.11 -5.60 2.71
CA LYS A 101 13.01 -6.51 2.36
C LYS A 101 12.33 -7.00 3.62
N GLY A 102 11.05 -7.34 3.50
CA GLY A 102 10.29 -7.94 4.58
C GLY A 102 8.94 -8.45 4.11
N THR A 103 8.14 -8.87 5.07
CA THR A 103 6.80 -9.42 4.85
C THR A 103 5.81 -8.62 5.69
N PHE A 104 4.71 -8.22 5.09
CA PHE A 104 3.60 -7.59 5.81
C PHE A 104 2.75 -8.64 6.52
N MET A 105 2.06 -8.19 7.55
CA MET A 105 1.02 -8.96 8.23
C MET A 105 -0.35 -8.36 7.90
N PRO A 106 -1.42 -9.19 7.84
CA PRO A 106 -2.77 -8.67 7.81
C PRO A 106 -3.08 -8.00 9.15
N MET A 107 -3.69 -6.81 9.10
CA MET A 107 -3.97 -5.96 10.25
C MET A 107 -5.36 -5.34 10.10
N VAL A 108 -5.91 -4.85 11.22
CA VAL A 108 -7.17 -4.10 11.25
C VAL A 108 -6.96 -2.86 12.11
N ALA A 109 -7.27 -1.70 11.56
CA ALA A 109 -7.32 -0.42 12.25
C ALA A 109 -8.76 0.12 12.28
N GLN A 110 -8.94 1.40 12.65
CA GLN A 110 -10.29 1.99 12.79
C GLN A 110 -10.97 2.24 11.44
N ASP A 111 -10.17 2.46 10.41
CA ASP A 111 -10.53 2.75 9.03
C ASP A 111 -10.70 1.49 8.17
N GLY A 112 -10.13 0.35 8.58
CA GLY A 112 -10.40 -0.94 7.94
C GLY A 112 -9.27 -1.96 8.07
N PRO A 113 -9.42 -3.11 7.39
CA PRO A 113 -8.34 -4.08 7.23
C PRO A 113 -7.33 -3.66 6.15
N HIS A 114 -6.05 -3.92 6.39
CA HIS A 114 -4.95 -3.69 5.44
C HIS A 114 -3.81 -4.70 5.65
N TYR A 115 -2.75 -4.61 4.85
CA TYR A 115 -1.49 -5.32 5.10
C TYR A 115 -0.40 -4.32 5.47
N GLY A 116 0.28 -4.50 6.59
CA GLY A 116 1.26 -3.53 7.05
C GLY A 116 2.46 -4.12 7.77
N ALA A 117 3.41 -3.25 8.10
CA ALA A 117 4.49 -3.51 9.04
C ALA A 117 5.07 -2.19 9.58
N ASN A 118 5.57 -2.23 10.81
CA ASN A 118 6.44 -1.19 11.35
C ASN A 118 7.88 -1.35 10.80
N LEU A 119 8.44 -0.28 10.23
CA LEU A 119 9.76 -0.29 9.59
C LEU A 119 10.71 0.71 10.23
N LYS A 120 11.94 0.26 10.48
CA LYS A 120 13.10 1.16 10.63
C LYS A 120 13.65 1.50 9.24
N MET A 121 13.82 2.79 8.94
CA MET A 121 14.39 3.31 7.69
C MET A 121 15.92 3.40 7.75
N ASP A 122 16.52 2.26 8.13
CA ASP A 122 17.96 2.08 8.38
C ASP A 122 18.85 2.11 7.12
N THR A 123 18.23 2.12 5.93
CA THR A 123 18.93 2.35 4.66
C THR A 123 19.26 3.83 4.43
N GLY A 124 18.74 4.74 5.27
CA GLY A 124 19.05 6.17 5.31
C GLY A 124 18.10 7.03 4.48
N VAL A 125 18.02 8.32 4.77
CA VAL A 125 17.17 9.26 4.01
C VAL A 125 17.53 9.25 2.52
N GLY A 126 16.52 9.32 1.65
CA GLY A 126 16.70 9.44 0.22
C GLY A 126 15.43 9.16 -0.58
N ASN A 127 15.56 9.11 -1.91
CA ASN A 127 14.50 8.66 -2.80
C ASN A 127 14.37 7.14 -2.76
N TYR A 128 13.15 6.63 -2.79
CA TYR A 128 12.88 5.19 -2.68
C TYR A 128 12.03 4.66 -3.83
N GLU A 129 12.35 3.44 -4.24
CA GLU A 129 11.44 2.58 -5.02
C GLU A 129 10.87 1.52 -4.08
N LEU A 130 9.54 1.44 -4.01
CA LEU A 130 8.82 0.40 -3.29
C LEU A 130 8.24 -0.61 -4.29
N LYS A 131 8.43 -1.89 -4.03
CA LYS A 131 7.84 -3.00 -4.79
C LYS A 131 7.10 -3.93 -3.84
N PHE A 132 5.84 -4.22 -4.16
CA PHE A 132 5.08 -5.29 -3.51
C PHE A 132 5.14 -6.58 -4.33
N HIS A 133 5.40 -7.69 -3.65
CA HIS A 133 5.29 -9.05 -4.15
C HIS A 133 4.08 -9.70 -3.50
N ILE A 134 2.98 -9.77 -4.25
CA ILE A 134 1.67 -10.21 -3.75
C ILE A 134 1.40 -11.62 -4.29
N GLU A 135 1.27 -12.59 -3.38
CA GLU A 135 0.84 -13.94 -3.71
C GLU A 135 -0.65 -14.12 -3.38
N ASN A 136 -1.33 -14.98 -4.14
CA ASN A 136 -2.77 -15.21 -4.07
C ASN A 136 -3.23 -15.85 -2.73
N PRO A 137 -4.53 -15.81 -2.41
CA PRO A 137 -5.07 -16.31 -1.13
C PRO A 137 -4.77 -17.80 -0.80
N GLU A 138 -4.61 -18.65 -1.81
CA GLU A 138 -4.28 -20.07 -1.64
C GLU A 138 -3.00 -20.28 -0.80
N LYS A 139 -2.06 -19.33 -0.83
CA LYS A 139 -0.82 -19.39 -0.05
C LYS A 139 -1.03 -19.29 1.46
N GLN A 140 -2.16 -18.73 1.90
CA GLN A 140 -2.53 -18.61 3.30
C GLN A 140 -3.68 -19.56 3.68
N GLY A 141 -4.03 -20.51 2.80
CA GLY A 141 -5.04 -21.54 3.06
C GLY A 141 -6.49 -21.09 2.91
N PHE A 142 -6.73 -20.07 2.08
CA PHE A 142 -8.08 -19.66 1.66
C PHE A 142 -8.53 -20.38 0.40
#